data_AF-A0A9W6USW8-F1
#
_entry.id   AF-A0A9W6USW8-F1
#
_cell.length_a   1.000
_cell.length_b   1.000
_cell.length_c   1.000
_cell.angle_alpha   90.00
_cell.angle_beta   90.00
_cell.angle_gamma   90.00
#
_symmetry.space_group_name_H-M   'P 1'
#
loop_
_entity.id
_entity.type
_entity.pdbx_description
1 polymer ?
#
loop_
_entity_poly.entity_id
_entity_poly.type
_entity_poly.pdbx_seq_one_letter_code
_entity_poly.pdbx_strand_id
1 'polypeptide(L)'
;MQPVTFSKSGFGVTAHTRRTPPNNEFTPVTTLLAARGVEYTIDFETGDYIDAQLPDGSFLLAGPQYADYQEPGWSGPQNGWFAEWLELGGEPAPLYDSQPGQLDHQHGTNPEPLLACLNEHLDQRGVPSEQEVRARTLRAESLLHRAGFVPTSQNGVACHRLPAAMLDPDERRTAVTRAADYLRAEGFGVDCPTDLTDRAAAGTALPSRPLDRLGEDIAKAGHTEDVVAALSVLTAPGDGVLDQAVDALHQTVTWWEGLNATASDPHYAARLREVADLTDRYVREIRALRGDLADRHAAHPQAAARSAASGHDLRVAAALASSPASERTLTGHPAEALLAAQPPATGRPSGRVR
;
A
#
# COMPACT_ATOMS: atom_id res chain seq x y z
N MET A 1 9.95 -10.02 -1.73
CA MET A 1 9.62 -8.57 -1.84
C MET A 1 8.32 -8.35 -1.08
N GLN A 2 8.32 -7.49 -0.06
CA GLN A 2 7.19 -7.39 0.88
C GLN A 2 5.87 -7.00 0.18
N PRO A 3 4.76 -7.68 0.51
CA PRO A 3 3.45 -7.30 0.01
C PRO A 3 2.99 -5.98 0.63
N VAL A 4 2.26 -5.18 -0.15
CA VAL A 4 1.53 -4.03 0.41
C VAL A 4 0.39 -4.57 1.26
N THR A 5 0.42 -4.26 2.55
CA THR A 5 -0.54 -4.81 3.52
C THR A 5 -1.59 -3.76 3.85
N PHE A 6 -2.86 -4.11 3.69
CA PHE A 6 -3.99 -3.29 4.10
C PHE A 6 -4.49 -3.75 5.47
N SER A 7 -4.63 -2.84 6.41
CA SER A 7 -5.18 -3.14 7.73
C SER A 7 -6.30 -2.17 8.11
N LYS A 8 -7.24 -2.68 8.91
CA LYS A 8 -8.35 -1.90 9.48
C LYS A 8 -8.01 -1.58 10.92
N SER A 9 -8.10 -0.31 11.28
CA SER A 9 -7.95 0.17 12.65
C SER A 9 -9.17 1.00 13.05
N GLY A 10 -9.28 1.38 14.32
CA GLY A 10 -10.30 2.32 14.79
C GLY A 10 -10.25 3.69 14.08
N PHE A 11 -9.17 4.00 13.37
CA PHE A 11 -8.95 5.23 12.62
C PHE A 11 -9.20 5.09 11.10
N GLY A 12 -9.70 3.93 10.64
CA GLY A 12 -9.96 3.65 9.22
C GLY A 12 -9.02 2.61 8.63
N VAL A 13 -8.90 2.61 7.30
CA VAL A 13 -8.07 1.66 6.54
C VAL A 13 -6.71 2.29 6.23
N THR A 14 -5.63 1.56 6.53
CA THR A 14 -4.25 1.96 6.22
C THR A 14 -3.57 0.92 5.35
N ALA A 15 -2.72 1.38 4.43
CA ALA A 15 -1.85 0.59 3.59
C ALA A 15 -0.39 0.84 4.01
N HIS A 16 0.35 -0.25 4.22
CA HIS A 16 1.74 -0.23 4.63
C HIS A 16 2.61 -0.71 3.47
N THR A 17 3.56 0.14 3.06
CA THR A 17 4.50 -0.15 1.97
C THR A 17 5.85 -0.64 2.50
N ARG A 18 6.11 -0.51 3.81
CA ARG A 18 7.33 -0.95 4.49
C ARG A 18 7.03 -1.48 5.87
N ARG A 19 7.87 -2.41 6.32
CA ARG A 19 7.95 -2.81 7.71
C ARG A 19 8.83 -1.86 8.51
N THR A 20 8.45 -1.62 9.76
CA THR A 20 9.23 -0.87 10.73
C THR A 20 10.18 -1.82 11.45
N PRO A 21 11.50 -1.56 11.44
CA PRO A 21 12.43 -2.27 12.30
C PRO A 21 12.09 -2.04 13.77
N PRO A 22 12.28 -3.04 14.65
CA PRO A 22 12.19 -2.82 16.09
C PRO A 22 13.29 -1.87 16.54
N ASN A 23 13.01 -1.10 17.60
CA ASN A 23 14.00 -0.19 18.20
C ASN A 23 14.72 -0.89 19.36
N ASN A 24 15.65 -1.78 19.04
CA ASN A 24 16.45 -2.57 19.99
C ASN A 24 17.84 -2.89 19.41
N GLU A 25 18.59 -3.80 20.03
CA GLU A 25 19.95 -4.17 19.58
C GLU A 25 19.99 -4.72 18.15
N PHE A 26 18.90 -5.30 17.64
CA PHE A 26 18.77 -5.80 16.27
C PHE A 26 18.56 -4.70 15.22
N THR A 27 18.36 -3.44 15.63
CA THR A 27 18.09 -2.31 14.73
C THR A 27 19.07 -2.23 13.55
N PRO A 28 20.40 -2.39 13.72
CA PRO A 28 21.34 -2.27 12.61
C PRO A 28 21.07 -3.29 11.49
N VAL A 29 20.95 -4.57 11.84
CA VAL A 29 20.74 -5.66 10.87
C VAL A 29 19.32 -5.61 10.30
N THR A 30 18.31 -5.41 11.14
CA THR A 30 16.91 -5.32 10.69
C THR A 30 16.65 -4.10 9.80
N THR A 31 17.37 -3.00 9.99
CA THR A 31 17.34 -1.83 9.10
C THR A 31 17.93 -2.16 7.73
N LEU A 32 19.09 -2.84 7.69
CA LEU A 32 19.70 -3.31 6.43
C LEU A 32 18.74 -4.24 5.68
N LEU A 33 18.20 -5.27 6.35
CA LEU A 33 17.28 -6.23 5.73
C LEU A 33 16.00 -5.56 5.23
N ALA A 34 15.43 -4.63 6.01
CA ALA A 34 14.28 -3.85 5.58
C ALA A 34 14.60 -2.95 4.36
N ALA A 35 15.78 -2.34 4.33
CA ALA A 35 16.24 -1.54 3.19
C ALA A 35 16.44 -2.39 1.92
N ARG A 36 16.82 -3.66 2.07
CA ARG A 36 16.95 -4.66 1.00
C ARG A 36 15.64 -5.39 0.69
N GLY A 37 14.53 -5.05 1.35
CA GLY A 37 13.21 -5.63 1.11
C GLY A 37 13.12 -7.13 1.46
N VAL A 38 14.01 -7.59 2.34
CA VAL A 38 14.09 -8.97 2.84
C VAL A 38 13.12 -9.14 4.01
N GLU A 39 12.38 -10.24 4.02
CA GLU A 39 11.51 -10.59 5.13
C GLU A 39 12.32 -11.27 6.23
N TYR A 40 12.04 -10.91 7.47
CA TYR A 40 12.71 -11.48 8.63
C TYR A 40 11.77 -11.67 9.81
N THR A 41 12.07 -12.59 10.68
CA THR A 41 11.50 -12.75 12.02
C THR A 41 12.59 -12.60 13.05
N ILE A 42 12.21 -12.26 14.28
CA ILE A 42 13.14 -12.29 15.41
C ILE A 42 12.62 -13.38 16.33
N ASP A 43 13.45 -14.40 16.52
CA ASP A 43 13.16 -15.50 17.43
C ASP A 43 13.71 -15.14 18.81
N PHE A 44 12.81 -14.74 19.70
CA PHE A 44 13.11 -14.47 21.11
C PHE A 44 12.98 -15.73 21.99
N GLU A 45 12.45 -16.83 21.47
CA GLU A 45 12.20 -18.05 22.23
C GLU A 45 13.42 -18.97 22.20
N THR A 46 14.10 -19.05 21.07
CA THR A 46 15.15 -20.07 20.82
C THR A 46 16.56 -19.53 20.98
N GLY A 47 16.79 -18.21 20.86
CA GLY A 47 18.14 -17.69 21.05
C GLY A 47 18.40 -16.23 20.74
N ASP A 48 17.38 -15.37 20.67
CA ASP A 48 17.53 -13.94 20.39
C ASP A 48 18.31 -13.67 19.09
N TYR A 49 17.81 -14.21 17.98
CA TYR A 49 18.39 -14.01 16.64
C TYR A 49 17.35 -13.63 15.59
N ILE A 50 17.84 -13.02 14.52
CA ILE A 50 17.09 -12.69 13.31
C ILE A 50 17.14 -13.89 12.38
N ASP A 51 15.99 -14.32 11.90
CA ASP A 51 15.85 -15.30 10.82
C ASP A 51 15.29 -14.58 9.60
N ALA A 52 16.03 -14.57 8.49
CA ALA A 52 15.68 -13.86 7.28
C ALA A 52 15.68 -14.79 6.07
N GLN A 53 14.51 -14.96 5.45
CA GLN A 53 14.36 -15.77 4.24
C GLN A 53 14.71 -14.95 3.00
N LEU A 54 15.65 -15.45 2.20
CA LEU A 54 16.08 -14.83 0.95
C LEU A 54 15.25 -15.32 -0.25
N PRO A 55 15.26 -14.58 -1.39
CA PRO A 55 14.47 -14.94 -2.57
C PRO A 55 14.80 -16.28 -3.21
N ASP A 56 16.01 -16.79 -3.01
CA ASP A 56 16.49 -18.10 -3.44
C ASP A 56 16.03 -19.25 -2.51
N GLY A 57 15.32 -18.93 -1.42
CA GLY A 57 14.69 -19.88 -0.50
C GLY A 57 15.57 -20.28 0.69
N SER A 58 16.80 -19.80 0.74
CA SER A 58 17.74 -19.99 1.84
C SER A 58 17.59 -18.92 2.92
N PHE A 59 18.26 -19.14 4.05
CA PHE A 59 18.05 -18.37 5.27
C PHE A 59 19.35 -17.72 5.75
N LEU A 60 19.24 -16.47 6.17
CA LEU A 60 20.27 -15.74 6.89
C LEU A 60 19.87 -15.68 8.37
N LEU A 61 20.75 -16.19 9.22
CA LEU A 61 20.64 -16.10 10.67
C LEU A 61 21.62 -15.05 11.16
N ALA A 62 21.20 -14.11 11.99
CA ALA A 62 22.10 -13.10 12.54
C ALA A 62 21.63 -12.60 13.90
N GLY A 63 22.54 -12.44 14.85
CA GLY A 63 22.17 -11.96 16.18
C GLY A 63 23.37 -11.70 17.07
N PRO A 64 23.12 -11.16 18.28
CA PRO A 64 24.13 -11.11 19.33
C PRO A 64 24.35 -12.49 19.98
N GLN A 65 23.38 -13.41 19.88
CA GLN A 65 23.37 -14.69 20.60
C GLN A 65 23.01 -15.89 19.69
N TYR A 66 23.76 -16.98 19.81
CA TYR A 66 23.34 -18.31 19.36
C TYR A 66 23.25 -19.20 20.60
N ALA A 67 22.04 -19.56 21.04
CA ALA A 67 21.85 -20.24 22.32
C ALA A 67 22.56 -21.61 22.41
N ASP A 68 22.82 -22.26 21.28
CA ASP A 68 23.40 -23.59 21.24
C ASP A 68 24.95 -23.60 21.23
N TYR A 69 25.59 -22.45 21.10
CA TYR A 69 27.06 -22.30 21.20
C TYR A 69 27.48 -21.75 22.57
N GLN A 70 27.02 -22.37 23.67
CA GLN A 70 27.80 -22.33 24.90
C GLN A 70 28.89 -23.41 24.80
N GLU A 71 30.11 -23.03 24.42
CA GLU A 71 31.25 -23.91 24.68
C GLU A 71 31.23 -24.28 26.18
N PRO A 72 31.33 -25.58 26.52
CA PRO A 72 31.28 -26.01 27.91
C PRO A 72 32.45 -25.39 28.69
N GLY A 73 32.14 -24.36 29.48
CA GLY A 73 33.10 -23.65 30.34
C GLY A 73 33.21 -22.13 30.12
N TRP A 74 32.54 -21.55 29.13
CA TRP A 74 32.60 -20.11 28.90
C TRP A 74 31.50 -19.34 29.66
N SER A 75 31.91 -18.43 30.55
CA SER A 75 31.02 -17.64 31.42
C SER A 75 31.24 -16.12 31.33
N GLY A 76 31.83 -15.65 30.22
CA GLY A 76 32.10 -14.23 29.99
C GLY A 76 30.90 -13.49 29.36
N PRO A 77 30.82 -12.15 29.48
CA PRO A 77 29.81 -11.38 28.76
C PRO A 77 29.99 -11.54 27.25
N GLN A 78 28.91 -11.89 26.56
CA GLN A 78 28.86 -12.01 25.10
C GLN A 78 28.90 -10.60 24.50
N ASN A 79 30.00 -10.28 23.84
CA ASN A 79 30.31 -8.93 23.34
C ASN A 79 30.58 -8.96 21.84
N GLY A 80 29.76 -9.68 21.07
CA GLY A 80 29.99 -9.92 19.64
C GLY A 80 28.69 -10.17 18.87
N TRP A 81 28.81 -10.22 17.55
CA TRP A 81 27.76 -10.58 16.61
C TRP A 81 28.17 -11.83 15.86
N PHE A 82 27.20 -12.64 15.48
CA PHE A 82 27.39 -13.70 14.50
C PHE A 82 26.43 -13.53 13.34
N ALA A 83 26.80 -14.10 12.19
CA ALA A 83 25.89 -14.35 11.09
C ALA A 83 26.24 -15.68 10.42
N GLU A 84 25.20 -16.45 10.14
CA GLU A 84 25.27 -17.74 9.48
C GLU A 84 24.33 -17.78 8.29
N TRP A 85 24.73 -18.56 7.31
CA TRP A 85 23.97 -18.82 6.10
C TRP A 85 23.53 -20.26 6.05
N LEU A 86 22.26 -20.48 5.75
CA LEU A 86 21.69 -21.82 5.65
C LEU A 86 21.05 -22.01 4.26
N GLU A 87 21.66 -22.89 3.46
CA GLU A 87 21.04 -23.38 2.24
C GLU A 87 19.86 -24.32 2.56
N LEU A 88 18.87 -24.39 1.67
CA LEU A 88 17.68 -25.21 1.90
C LEU A 88 18.06 -26.69 2.08
N GLY A 89 17.97 -27.20 3.32
CA GLY A 89 18.36 -28.57 3.68
C GLY A 89 19.88 -28.81 3.78
N GLY A 90 20.68 -27.74 3.80
CA GLY A 90 22.12 -27.79 4.03
C GLY A 90 22.50 -27.62 5.51
N GLU A 91 23.80 -27.64 5.78
CA GLU A 91 24.37 -27.26 7.08
C GLU A 91 24.60 -25.75 7.13
N PRO A 92 24.49 -25.10 8.32
CA PRO A 92 24.84 -23.70 8.48
C PRO A 92 26.31 -23.43 8.13
N ALA A 93 26.56 -22.41 7.32
CA ALA A 93 27.89 -21.93 6.98
C ALA A 93 28.13 -20.57 7.66
N PRO A 94 29.21 -20.40 8.46
CA PRO A 94 29.50 -19.14 9.11
C PRO A 94 29.87 -18.08 8.06
N LEU A 95 29.21 -16.92 8.14
CA LEU A 95 29.51 -15.74 7.33
C LEU A 95 30.38 -14.74 8.09
N TYR A 96 30.09 -14.56 9.38
CA TYR A 96 30.75 -13.59 10.25
C TYR A 96 30.63 -14.03 11.69
N ASP A 97 31.70 -13.89 12.48
CA ASP A 97 31.63 -14.17 13.92
C ASP A 97 32.65 -13.37 14.72
N SER A 98 32.16 -12.31 15.37
CA SER A 98 32.96 -11.46 16.26
C SER A 98 32.89 -11.84 17.73
N GLN A 99 32.38 -13.04 18.04
CA GLN A 99 32.43 -13.54 19.41
C GLN A 99 33.89 -13.79 19.85
N PRO A 100 34.18 -13.67 21.15
CA PRO A 100 35.52 -13.89 21.68
C PRO A 100 36.07 -15.27 21.31
N GLY A 101 37.28 -15.30 20.72
CA GLY A 101 37.92 -16.53 20.26
C GLY A 101 37.66 -16.89 18.79
N GLN A 102 36.76 -16.17 18.12
CA GLN A 102 36.39 -16.40 16.72
C GLN A 102 37.18 -15.52 15.75
N LEU A 103 36.98 -15.76 14.45
CA LEU A 103 37.76 -15.14 13.37
C LEU A 103 37.71 -13.60 13.43
N ASP A 104 36.53 -13.05 13.71
CA ASP A 104 36.26 -11.61 13.65
C ASP A 104 36.24 -10.94 15.03
N HIS A 105 36.75 -11.62 16.08
CA HIS A 105 36.65 -11.18 17.48
C HIS A 105 37.15 -9.75 17.73
N GLN A 106 38.07 -9.27 16.90
CA GLN A 106 38.65 -7.93 16.96
C GLN A 106 37.60 -6.81 16.76
N HIS A 107 36.45 -7.15 16.17
CA HIS A 107 35.37 -6.22 15.89
C HIS A 107 34.35 -6.11 17.05
N GLY A 108 34.32 -7.08 17.96
CA GLY A 108 33.45 -7.09 19.14
C GLY A 108 32.00 -6.73 18.81
N THR A 109 31.41 -5.79 19.55
CA THR A 109 30.01 -5.36 19.39
C THR A 109 29.77 -4.35 18.25
N ASN A 110 30.81 -3.95 17.49
CA ASN A 110 30.62 -3.01 16.38
C ASN A 110 29.89 -3.71 15.23
N PRO A 111 28.66 -3.28 14.85
CA PRO A 111 27.93 -3.93 13.78
C PRO A 111 28.43 -3.54 12.38
N GLU A 112 29.24 -2.50 12.20
CA GLU A 112 29.63 -2.04 10.85
C GLU A 112 30.33 -3.10 9.98
N PRO A 113 31.31 -3.87 10.47
CA PRO A 113 31.96 -4.92 9.68
C PRO A 113 31.00 -6.06 9.33
N LEU A 114 30.11 -6.42 10.27
CA LEU A 114 29.02 -7.37 10.03
C LEU A 114 28.12 -6.86 8.90
N LEU A 115 27.65 -5.62 8.98
CA LEU A 115 26.73 -5.05 7.98
C LEU A 115 27.36 -5.01 6.59
N ALA A 116 28.66 -4.71 6.49
CA ALA A 116 29.39 -4.76 5.23
C ALA A 116 29.45 -6.18 4.65
N CYS A 117 29.78 -7.18 5.49
CA CYS A 117 29.79 -8.59 5.12
C CYS A 117 28.41 -9.08 4.65
N LEU A 118 27.37 -8.76 5.42
CA LEU A 118 25.98 -9.10 5.07
C LEU A 118 25.57 -8.46 3.75
N ASN A 119 25.85 -7.17 3.55
CA ASN A 119 25.47 -6.49 2.32
C ASN A 119 26.18 -7.07 1.08
N GLU A 120 27.47 -7.40 1.18
CA GLU A 120 28.20 -8.10 0.12
C GLU A 120 27.60 -9.48 -0.18
N HIS A 121 27.24 -10.24 0.86
CA HIS A 121 26.60 -11.55 0.68
C HIS A 121 25.23 -11.42 -0.01
N LEU A 122 24.40 -10.45 0.40
CA LEU A 122 23.11 -10.18 -0.23
C LEU A 122 23.27 -9.78 -1.71
N ASP A 123 24.30 -9.00 -2.05
CA ASP A 123 24.63 -8.65 -3.43
C ASP A 123 25.01 -9.90 -4.26
N GLN A 124 25.86 -10.78 -3.71
CA GLN A 124 26.26 -12.04 -4.37
C GLN A 124 25.07 -12.97 -4.64
N ARG A 125 24.04 -12.94 -3.78
CA ARG A 125 22.81 -13.74 -3.91
C ARG A 125 21.75 -13.08 -4.79
N GLY A 126 22.02 -11.90 -5.35
CA GLY A 126 21.08 -11.19 -6.22
C GLY A 126 19.85 -10.66 -5.48
N VAL A 127 19.96 -10.41 -4.17
CA VAL A 127 18.92 -9.72 -3.41
C VAL A 127 18.82 -8.28 -3.94
N PRO A 128 17.62 -7.71 -4.14
CA PRO A 128 17.47 -6.35 -4.65
C PRO A 128 18.25 -5.33 -3.82
N SER A 129 18.90 -4.39 -4.50
CA SER A 129 19.60 -3.27 -3.89
C SER A 129 18.64 -2.33 -3.16
N GLU A 130 19.17 -1.54 -2.22
CA GLU A 130 18.37 -0.51 -1.53
C GLU A 130 17.72 0.45 -2.53
N GLN A 131 18.44 0.80 -3.61
CA GLN A 131 17.92 1.69 -4.64
C GLN A 131 16.73 1.07 -5.39
N GLU A 132 16.81 -0.21 -5.75
CA GLU A 132 15.70 -0.93 -6.40
C GLU A 132 14.48 -1.04 -5.48
N VAL A 133 14.71 -1.37 -4.21
CA VAL A 133 13.63 -1.45 -3.20
C VAL A 133 13.01 -0.07 -2.98
N ARG A 134 13.81 0.99 -2.92
CA ARG A 134 13.33 2.37 -2.80
C ARG A 134 12.51 2.79 -4.03
N ALA A 135 13.00 2.54 -5.24
CA ALA A 135 12.27 2.84 -6.47
C ALA A 135 10.93 2.11 -6.51
N ARG A 136 10.91 0.83 -6.11
CA ARG A 136 9.70 0.02 -6.07
C ARG A 136 8.75 0.42 -4.93
N THR A 137 9.27 0.86 -3.79
CA THR A 137 8.46 1.48 -2.72
C THR A 137 7.77 2.73 -3.27
N LEU A 138 8.53 3.66 -3.86
CA LEU A 138 8.00 4.89 -4.44
C LEU A 138 6.93 4.60 -5.50
N ARG A 139 7.12 3.55 -6.30
CA ARG A 139 6.10 3.09 -7.25
C ARG A 139 4.81 2.67 -6.55
N ALA A 140 4.88 1.89 -5.47
CA ALA A 140 3.70 1.52 -4.69
C ALA A 140 3.00 2.75 -4.07
N GLU A 141 3.78 3.68 -3.49
CA GLU A 141 3.26 4.93 -2.93
C GLU A 141 2.55 5.77 -3.99
N SER A 142 3.09 5.80 -5.21
CA SER A 142 2.46 6.48 -6.36
C SER A 142 1.11 5.88 -6.73
N LEU A 143 1.01 4.55 -6.77
CA LEU A 143 -0.23 3.85 -7.07
C LEU A 143 -1.29 4.08 -5.99
N LEU A 144 -0.89 4.04 -4.72
CA LEU A 144 -1.76 4.38 -3.58
C LEU A 144 -2.22 5.85 -3.64
N HIS A 145 -1.29 6.76 -3.93
CA HIS A 145 -1.59 8.19 -4.13
C HIS A 145 -2.62 8.36 -5.25
N ARG A 146 -2.45 7.71 -6.41
CA ARG A 146 -3.44 7.77 -7.51
C ARG A 146 -4.77 7.10 -7.18
N ALA A 147 -4.78 6.12 -6.30
CA ALA A 147 -6.01 5.50 -5.79
C ALA A 147 -6.76 6.38 -4.77
N GLY A 148 -6.24 7.57 -4.43
CA GLY A 148 -6.89 8.52 -3.53
C GLY A 148 -6.43 8.45 -2.08
N PHE A 149 -5.43 7.61 -1.77
CA PHE A 149 -4.90 7.54 -0.41
C PHE A 149 -4.09 8.80 -0.07
N VAL A 150 -4.06 9.10 1.22
CA VAL A 150 -3.35 10.24 1.81
C VAL A 150 -2.13 9.71 2.58
N PRO A 151 -0.91 10.20 2.28
CA PRO A 151 0.26 9.82 3.05
C PRO A 151 0.16 10.33 4.49
N THR A 152 0.56 9.50 5.45
CA THR A 152 0.55 9.83 6.88
C THR A 152 1.71 9.13 7.58
N SER A 153 2.04 9.57 8.80
CA SER A 153 3.02 8.91 9.64
C SER A 153 2.35 8.36 10.89
N GLN A 154 2.48 7.05 11.13
CA GLN A 154 2.01 6.41 12.35
C GLN A 154 3.23 5.86 13.08
N ASN A 155 3.49 6.34 14.31
CA ASN A 155 4.64 5.94 15.11
C ASN A 155 6.00 6.09 14.38
N GLY A 156 6.15 7.14 13.56
CA GLY A 156 7.36 7.37 12.76
C GLY A 156 7.43 6.56 11.46
N VAL A 157 6.40 5.76 11.16
CA VAL A 157 6.33 4.89 9.98
C VAL A 157 5.48 5.57 8.91
N ALA A 158 6.03 5.74 7.72
CA ALA A 158 5.28 6.21 6.57
C ALA A 158 4.24 5.16 6.16
N CYS A 159 2.97 5.53 6.19
CA CYS A 159 1.86 4.71 5.73
C CYS A 159 0.86 5.56 4.95
N HIS A 160 -0.10 4.91 4.31
CA HIS A 160 -1.10 5.58 3.48
C HIS A 160 -2.48 5.25 4.02
N ARG A 161 -3.30 6.26 4.30
CA ARG A 161 -4.66 6.04 4.80
C ARG A 161 -5.71 6.49 3.80
N LEU A 162 -6.92 5.94 3.92
CA LEU A 162 -8.08 6.51 3.23
C LEU A 162 -8.38 7.93 3.74
N PRO A 163 -9.04 8.77 2.92
CA PRO A 163 -9.53 10.07 3.34
C PRO A 163 -10.34 10.04 4.64
N ALA A 164 -10.13 11.01 5.52
CA ALA A 164 -10.74 11.03 6.85
C ALA A 164 -12.28 11.12 6.79
N ALA A 165 -12.84 11.92 5.87
CA ALA A 165 -14.28 12.08 5.71
C ALA A 165 -14.94 11.02 4.81
N MET A 166 -14.18 10.07 4.23
CA MET A 166 -14.75 8.92 3.53
C MET A 166 -15.28 7.93 4.57
N LEU A 167 -16.56 8.03 4.92
CA LEU A 167 -17.19 7.24 5.98
C LEU A 167 -17.96 6.01 5.47
N ASP A 168 -18.44 6.06 4.24
CA ASP A 168 -19.23 4.99 3.63
C ASP A 168 -18.39 3.71 3.46
N PRO A 169 -18.79 2.57 4.08
CA PRO A 169 -18.09 1.30 3.93
C PRO A 169 -17.97 0.80 2.49
N ASP A 170 -18.97 1.05 1.64
CA ASP A 170 -18.96 0.57 0.25
C ASP A 170 -18.01 1.40 -0.62
N GLU A 171 -17.97 2.71 -0.39
CA GLU A 171 -16.99 3.61 -1.00
C GLU A 171 -15.56 3.26 -0.57
N ARG A 172 -15.33 2.99 0.73
CA ARG A 172 -14.04 2.53 1.24
C ARG A 172 -13.59 1.23 0.57
N ARG A 173 -14.51 0.26 0.44
CA ARG A 173 -14.23 -1.02 -0.23
C ARG A 173 -13.86 -0.79 -1.69
N THR A 174 -14.56 0.10 -2.38
CA THR A 174 -14.27 0.47 -3.77
C THR A 174 -12.87 1.10 -3.89
N ALA A 175 -12.52 2.04 -3.01
CA ALA A 175 -11.22 2.69 -3.01
C ALA A 175 -10.05 1.72 -2.75
N VAL A 176 -10.23 0.80 -1.79
CA VAL A 176 -9.23 -0.25 -1.48
C VAL A 176 -9.11 -1.24 -2.64
N THR A 177 -10.24 -1.66 -3.24
CA THR A 177 -10.24 -2.56 -4.40
C THR A 177 -9.48 -1.95 -5.57
N ARG A 178 -9.76 -0.68 -5.89
CA ARG A 178 -9.02 0.08 -6.90
C ARG A 178 -7.51 0.14 -6.62
N ALA A 179 -7.12 0.43 -5.37
CA ALA A 179 -5.71 0.44 -4.99
C ALA A 179 -5.04 -0.92 -5.15
N ALA A 180 -5.71 -1.99 -4.69
CA ALA A 180 -5.23 -3.35 -4.81
C ALA A 180 -5.09 -3.77 -6.27
N ASP A 181 -6.01 -3.38 -7.14
CA ASP A 181 -5.95 -3.66 -8.58
C ASP A 181 -4.77 -2.94 -9.24
N TYR A 182 -4.55 -1.66 -8.93
CA TYR A 182 -3.38 -0.92 -9.43
C TYR A 182 -2.06 -1.57 -9.02
N LEU A 183 -1.94 -1.99 -7.76
CA LEU A 183 -0.77 -2.67 -7.23
C LEU A 183 -0.56 -4.04 -7.90
N ARG A 184 -1.60 -4.85 -8.04
CA ARG A 184 -1.51 -6.17 -8.68
C ARG A 184 -1.17 -6.08 -10.17
N ALA A 185 -1.75 -5.10 -10.88
CA ALA A 185 -1.45 -4.87 -12.30
C ALA A 185 0.04 -4.58 -12.55
N GLU A 186 0.73 -4.00 -11.56
CA GLU A 186 2.17 -3.70 -11.58
C GLU A 186 3.02 -4.81 -10.92
N GLY A 187 2.40 -5.95 -10.61
CA GLY A 187 3.08 -7.14 -10.06
C GLY A 187 3.46 -7.02 -8.58
N PHE A 188 2.81 -6.15 -7.81
CA PHE A 188 2.97 -6.15 -6.35
C PHE A 188 2.13 -7.25 -5.70
N GLY A 189 2.71 -7.92 -4.70
CA GLY A 189 1.94 -8.71 -3.75
C GLY A 189 1.04 -7.78 -2.93
N VAL A 190 -0.22 -8.17 -2.73
CA VAL A 190 -1.19 -7.40 -1.94
C VAL A 190 -1.83 -8.32 -0.93
N ASP A 191 -1.60 -8.04 0.35
CA ASP A 191 -2.32 -8.67 1.46
C ASP A 191 -3.45 -7.75 1.89
N CYS A 192 -4.69 -8.20 1.70
CA CYS A 192 -5.87 -7.40 1.98
C CYS A 192 -6.99 -8.27 2.57
N PRO A 193 -7.52 -7.90 3.75
CA PRO A 193 -8.69 -8.54 4.34
C PRO A 193 -9.86 -8.60 3.36
N THR A 194 -10.56 -9.73 3.33
CA THR A 194 -11.67 -9.96 2.39
C THR A 194 -12.88 -9.06 2.64
N ASP A 195 -13.03 -8.49 3.85
CA ASP A 195 -14.09 -7.53 4.16
C ASP A 195 -13.85 -6.13 3.55
N LEU A 196 -12.60 -5.84 3.18
CA LEU A 196 -12.14 -4.56 2.64
C LEU A 196 -12.04 -4.53 1.10
N THR A 197 -12.29 -5.65 0.41
CA THR A 197 -12.23 -5.70 -1.06
C THR A 197 -13.48 -6.32 -1.66
N ASP A 198 -13.88 -5.84 -2.83
CA ASP A 198 -14.89 -6.50 -3.65
C ASP A 198 -14.20 -7.35 -4.71
N ARG A 199 -14.09 -8.65 -4.44
CA ARG A 199 -13.42 -9.60 -5.33
C ARG A 199 -14.18 -9.85 -6.63
N ALA A 200 -15.45 -9.42 -6.71
CA ALA A 200 -16.28 -9.57 -7.90
C ALA A 200 -16.14 -8.40 -8.89
N ALA A 201 -15.51 -7.29 -8.48
CA ALA A 201 -15.23 -6.18 -9.37
C ALA A 201 -14.16 -6.56 -10.39
N ALA A 202 -14.40 -6.27 -11.67
CA ALA A 202 -13.40 -6.42 -12.72
C ALA A 202 -12.21 -5.49 -12.43
N GLY A 203 -10.98 -5.97 -12.70
CA GLY A 203 -9.76 -5.24 -12.39
C GLY A 203 -9.76 -3.82 -12.95
N THR A 204 -9.61 -2.83 -12.06
CA THR A 204 -9.59 -1.42 -12.45
C THR A 204 -8.20 -1.04 -12.97
N ALA A 205 -8.10 -0.63 -14.23
CA ALA A 205 -6.86 -0.12 -14.80
C ALA A 205 -6.58 1.33 -14.37
N LEU A 206 -5.30 1.68 -14.26
CA LEU A 206 -4.89 3.05 -13.94
C LEU A 206 -5.36 4.01 -15.04
N PRO A 207 -6.14 5.06 -14.72
CA PRO A 207 -6.65 5.97 -15.73
C PRO A 207 -5.51 6.79 -16.34
N SER A 208 -5.34 6.72 -17.66
CA SER A 208 -4.47 7.62 -18.40
C SER A 208 -5.15 8.98 -18.54
N ARG A 209 -4.71 9.97 -17.75
CA ARG A 209 -5.20 11.36 -17.83
C ARG A 209 -4.16 12.24 -18.49
N PRO A 210 -4.44 12.84 -19.66
CA PRO A 210 -3.47 13.68 -20.35
C PRO A 210 -3.42 15.06 -19.68
N LEU A 211 -2.23 15.68 -19.68
CA LEU A 211 -1.96 16.92 -18.97
C LEU A 211 -2.73 18.13 -19.52
N ASP A 212 -3.01 18.14 -20.83
CA ASP A 212 -3.71 19.21 -21.54
C ASP A 212 -5.17 19.39 -21.10
N ARG A 213 -5.81 18.31 -20.61
CA ARG A 213 -7.21 18.34 -20.13
C ARG A 213 -7.35 18.59 -18.64
N LEU A 214 -6.24 18.62 -17.91
CA LEU A 214 -6.26 18.66 -16.45
C LEU A 214 -7.00 19.89 -15.90
N GLY A 215 -6.80 21.06 -16.52
CA GLY A 215 -7.48 22.30 -16.12
C GLY A 215 -9.00 22.21 -16.32
N GLU A 216 -9.45 21.58 -17.40
CA GLU A 216 -10.87 21.36 -17.65
C GLU A 216 -11.49 20.36 -16.68
N ASP A 217 -10.78 19.27 -16.38
CA ASP A 217 -11.22 18.25 -15.42
C ASP A 217 -11.42 18.87 -14.03
N ILE A 218 -10.47 19.70 -13.59
CA ILE A 218 -10.57 20.43 -12.31
C ILE A 218 -11.73 21.43 -12.35
N ALA A 219 -11.91 22.17 -13.44
CA ALA A 219 -12.99 23.15 -13.55
C ALA A 219 -14.40 22.51 -13.55
N LYS A 220 -14.51 21.28 -14.06
CA LYS A 220 -15.77 20.52 -14.13
C LYS A 220 -16.05 19.67 -12.88
N ALA A 221 -15.04 19.50 -12.00
CA ALA A 221 -15.11 18.65 -10.82
C ALA A 221 -16.35 18.93 -9.96
N GLY A 222 -17.11 17.88 -9.68
CA GLY A 222 -18.29 17.94 -8.83
C GLY A 222 -17.98 17.62 -7.37
N HIS A 223 -16.88 16.91 -7.14
CA HIS A 223 -16.46 16.41 -5.83
C HIS A 223 -14.95 16.62 -5.64
N THR A 224 -14.48 16.70 -4.39
CA THR A 224 -13.04 16.86 -4.13
C THR A 224 -12.23 15.67 -4.63
N GLU A 225 -12.80 14.48 -4.69
CA GLU A 225 -12.15 13.28 -5.24
C GLU A 225 -11.72 13.45 -6.72
N ASP A 226 -12.52 14.18 -7.51
CA ASP A 226 -12.23 14.42 -8.93
C ASP A 226 -10.98 15.30 -9.08
N VAL A 227 -10.90 16.35 -8.26
CA VAL A 227 -9.75 17.26 -8.20
C VAL A 227 -8.53 16.52 -7.67
N VAL A 228 -8.70 15.67 -6.67
CA VAL A 228 -7.63 14.84 -6.08
C VAL A 228 -7.07 13.87 -7.11
N ALA A 229 -7.93 13.22 -7.90
CA ALA A 229 -7.53 12.32 -8.98
C ALA A 229 -6.81 13.07 -10.11
N ALA A 230 -7.27 14.27 -10.45
CA ALA A 230 -6.61 15.16 -11.40
C ALA A 230 -5.20 15.54 -10.88
N LEU A 231 -5.10 16.09 -9.67
CA LEU A 231 -3.83 16.51 -9.05
C LEU A 231 -2.86 15.33 -8.83
N SER A 232 -3.33 14.09 -8.73
CA SER A 232 -2.44 12.91 -8.65
C SER A 232 -1.56 12.74 -9.89
N VAL A 233 -1.96 13.23 -11.06
CA VAL A 233 -1.11 13.20 -12.28
C VAL A 233 0.13 14.08 -12.09
N LEU A 234 -0.04 15.23 -11.45
CA LEU A 234 1.05 16.19 -11.20
C LEU A 234 1.91 15.77 -10.01
N THR A 235 1.29 15.26 -8.96
CA THR A 235 1.88 15.15 -7.62
C THR A 235 2.21 13.73 -7.17
N ALA A 236 1.94 12.71 -7.98
CA ALA A 236 2.30 11.33 -7.62
C ALA A 236 3.81 11.23 -7.30
N PRO A 237 4.21 10.59 -6.20
CA PRO A 237 5.62 10.43 -5.86
C PRO A 237 6.38 9.62 -6.91
N GLY A 238 7.57 10.10 -7.28
CA GLY A 238 8.49 9.43 -8.21
C GLY A 238 8.14 9.53 -9.70
N ASP A 239 6.87 9.52 -10.08
CA ASP A 239 6.46 9.53 -11.49
C ASP A 239 5.34 10.54 -11.82
N GLY A 240 5.00 11.43 -10.89
CA GLY A 240 4.23 12.62 -11.19
C GLY A 240 5.05 13.62 -12.00
N VAL A 241 4.37 14.44 -12.80
CA VAL A 241 5.03 15.42 -13.70
C VAL A 241 5.98 16.34 -12.93
N LEU A 242 5.60 16.76 -11.72
CA LEU A 242 6.42 17.67 -10.92
C LEU A 242 7.65 16.99 -10.31
N ASP A 243 7.54 15.75 -9.84
CA ASP A 243 8.68 14.97 -9.33
C ASP A 243 9.68 14.67 -10.45
N GLN A 244 9.19 14.30 -11.65
CA GLN A 244 10.05 14.07 -12.82
C GLN A 244 10.80 15.33 -13.27
N ALA A 245 10.15 16.50 -13.18
CA ALA A 245 10.80 17.77 -13.46
C ALA A 245 11.92 18.09 -12.45
N VAL A 246 11.70 17.83 -11.16
CA VAL A 246 12.73 17.97 -10.11
C VAL A 246 13.90 17.02 -10.35
N ASP A 247 13.63 15.75 -10.68
CA ASP A 247 14.67 14.77 -11.00
C ASP A 247 15.50 15.20 -12.22
N ALA A 248 14.85 15.67 -13.29
CA ALA A 248 15.55 16.20 -14.47
C ALA A 248 16.44 17.40 -14.14
N LEU A 249 16.01 18.29 -13.23
CA LEU A 249 16.85 19.40 -12.75
C LEU A 249 18.08 18.88 -11.99
N HIS A 250 17.92 17.91 -11.09
CA HIS A 250 19.04 17.30 -10.37
C HIS A 250 20.02 16.58 -11.31
N GLN A 251 19.53 15.83 -12.30
CA GLN A 251 20.38 15.23 -13.32
C GLN A 251 21.16 16.28 -14.13
N THR A 252 20.53 17.42 -14.41
CA THR A 252 21.18 18.56 -15.08
C THR A 252 22.27 19.18 -14.19
N VAL A 253 22.06 19.26 -12.88
CA VAL A 253 23.10 19.69 -11.92
C VAL A 253 24.30 18.75 -11.97
N THR A 254 24.08 17.43 -11.87
CA THR A 254 25.15 16.43 -11.96
C THR A 254 25.92 16.53 -13.28
N TRP A 255 25.21 16.78 -14.38
CA TRP A 255 25.83 16.99 -15.69
C TRP A 255 26.74 18.23 -15.71
N TRP A 256 26.28 19.37 -15.16
CA TRP A 256 27.10 20.59 -15.05
C TRP A 256 28.34 20.39 -14.17
N GLU A 257 28.22 19.66 -13.07
CA GLU A 257 29.35 19.35 -12.18
C GLU A 257 30.38 18.44 -12.86
N GLY A 258 29.93 17.56 -13.75
CA GLY A 258 30.80 16.72 -14.57
C GLY A 258 31.57 17.47 -15.66
N LEU A 259 31.06 18.62 -16.14
CA LEU A 259 31.77 19.43 -17.15
C LEU A 259 33.08 19.99 -16.60
N ASN A 260 33.00 20.65 -15.44
CA ASN A 260 34.11 21.29 -14.71
C ASN A 260 35.19 21.94 -15.59
N ALA A 261 34.78 22.52 -16.73
CA ALA A 261 35.66 22.99 -17.79
C ALA A 261 35.98 24.48 -17.64
N THR A 262 35.05 25.22 -17.05
CA THR A 262 35.15 26.66 -16.80
C THR A 262 34.95 26.95 -15.31
N ALA A 263 35.59 28.00 -14.81
CA ALA A 263 35.42 28.47 -13.42
C ALA A 263 33.97 28.89 -13.07
N SER A 264 33.10 29.07 -14.07
CA SER A 264 31.68 29.41 -13.88
C SER A 264 30.75 28.19 -13.79
N ASP A 265 31.20 27.01 -14.21
CA ASP A 265 30.37 25.80 -14.23
C ASP A 265 29.86 25.41 -12.83
N PRO A 266 30.69 25.48 -11.75
CA PRO A 266 30.22 25.25 -10.40
C PRO A 266 29.14 26.24 -9.93
N HIS A 267 29.18 27.48 -10.43
CA HIS A 267 28.18 28.50 -10.09
C HIS A 267 26.82 28.17 -10.72
N TYR A 268 26.78 27.73 -11.98
CA TYR A 268 25.55 27.31 -12.64
C TYR A 268 24.96 26.05 -12.00
N ALA A 269 25.79 25.07 -11.65
CA ALA A 269 25.36 23.88 -10.91
C ALA A 269 24.73 24.26 -9.55
N ALA A 270 25.37 25.16 -8.79
CA ALA A 270 24.85 25.63 -7.51
C ALA A 270 23.51 26.35 -7.66
N ARG A 271 23.37 27.21 -8.69
CA ARG A 271 22.10 27.91 -8.95
C ARG A 271 20.98 26.96 -9.37
N LEU A 272 21.27 25.97 -10.22
CA LEU A 272 20.30 24.95 -10.61
C LEU A 272 19.86 24.09 -9.43
N ARG A 273 20.78 23.75 -8.52
CA ARG A 273 20.46 23.04 -7.28
C ARG A 273 19.49 23.83 -6.42
N GLU A 274 19.71 25.13 -6.23
CA GLU A 274 18.77 26.00 -5.50
C GLU A 274 17.37 26.02 -6.14
N VAL A 275 17.30 26.06 -7.48
CA VAL A 275 16.02 26.00 -8.21
C VAL A 275 15.33 24.65 -8.02
N ALA A 276 16.08 23.55 -8.08
CA ALA A 276 15.55 22.20 -7.84
C ALA A 276 14.98 22.08 -6.42
N ASP A 277 15.74 22.52 -5.40
CA ASP A 277 15.34 22.47 -3.99
C ASP A 277 14.10 23.33 -3.71
N LEU A 278 14.01 24.50 -4.34
CA LEU A 278 12.83 25.37 -4.24
C LEU A 278 11.61 24.73 -4.91
N THR A 279 11.81 24.12 -6.08
CA THR A 279 10.74 23.43 -6.81
C THR A 279 10.23 22.24 -6.00
N ASP A 280 11.10 21.38 -5.49
CA ASP A 280 10.79 20.24 -4.62
C ASP A 280 9.95 20.67 -3.39
N ARG A 281 10.27 21.82 -2.79
CA ARG A 281 9.46 22.40 -1.71
C ARG A 281 8.03 22.70 -2.14
N TYR A 282 7.83 23.34 -3.29
CA TYR A 282 6.48 23.60 -3.81
C TYR A 282 5.76 22.31 -4.19
N VAL A 283 6.45 21.30 -4.72
CA VAL A 283 5.83 20.00 -5.00
C VAL A 283 5.28 19.37 -3.72
N ARG A 284 6.06 19.38 -2.64
CA ARG A 284 5.59 18.91 -1.32
C ARG A 284 4.37 19.68 -0.82
N GLU A 285 4.35 21.00 -0.99
CA GLU A 285 3.21 21.83 -0.58
C GLU A 285 1.94 21.50 -1.38
N ILE A 286 2.04 21.38 -2.70
CA ILE A 286 0.90 20.99 -3.56
C ILE A 286 0.41 19.58 -3.20
N ARG A 287 1.33 18.65 -2.89
CA ARG A 287 0.99 17.29 -2.43
C ARG A 287 0.22 17.33 -1.09
N ALA A 288 0.61 18.20 -0.17
CA ALA A 288 -0.11 18.40 1.09
C ALA A 288 -1.52 18.98 0.87
N LEU A 289 -1.65 20.01 0.02
CA LEU A 289 -2.95 20.58 -0.33
C LEU A 289 -3.89 19.56 -0.98
N ARG A 290 -3.36 18.68 -1.83
CA ARG A 290 -4.11 17.54 -2.39
C ARG A 290 -4.55 16.59 -1.28
N GLY A 291 -3.70 16.30 -0.30
CA GLY A 291 -4.05 15.51 0.89
C GLY A 291 -5.22 16.12 1.67
N ASP A 292 -5.20 17.42 1.90
CA ASP A 292 -6.29 18.14 2.58
C ASP A 292 -7.61 18.08 1.78
N LEU A 293 -7.55 18.20 0.45
CA LEU A 293 -8.72 18.06 -0.42
C LEU A 293 -9.28 16.63 -0.39
N ALA A 294 -8.40 15.63 -0.39
CA ALA A 294 -8.78 14.24 -0.24
C ALA A 294 -9.50 14.07 1.09
N ASP A 295 -8.91 14.52 2.20
CA ASP A 295 -9.49 14.39 3.54
C ASP A 295 -10.84 15.05 3.72
N ARG A 296 -11.09 16.19 3.06
CA ARG A 296 -12.39 16.84 3.08
C ARG A 296 -13.48 15.99 2.44
N HIS A 297 -13.14 15.19 1.44
CA HIS A 297 -14.02 14.22 0.76
C HIS A 297 -15.47 14.69 0.62
N ALA A 298 -15.69 15.81 -0.08
CA ALA A 298 -16.98 16.49 -0.13
C ALA A 298 -17.34 16.99 -1.52
N ALA A 299 -18.65 17.10 -1.77
CA ALA A 299 -19.17 17.72 -2.98
C ALA A 299 -18.80 19.21 -3.05
N HIS A 300 -18.47 19.70 -4.25
CA HIS A 300 -18.19 21.11 -4.46
C HIS A 300 -19.47 21.93 -4.24
N PRO A 301 -19.43 23.07 -3.51
CA PRO A 301 -20.64 23.83 -3.15
C PRO A 301 -21.53 24.20 -4.34
N GLN A 302 -20.94 24.54 -5.49
CA GLN A 302 -21.69 24.87 -6.70
C GLN A 302 -22.27 23.64 -7.42
N ALA A 303 -21.67 22.46 -7.24
CA ALA A 303 -22.22 21.21 -7.75
C ALA A 303 -23.38 20.75 -6.86
N ALA A 304 -23.22 20.84 -5.54
CA ALA A 304 -24.29 20.60 -4.57
C ALA A 304 -25.50 21.53 -4.81
N ALA A 305 -25.25 22.83 -5.05
CA ALA A 305 -26.31 23.79 -5.38
C ALA A 305 -27.02 23.45 -6.70
N ARG A 306 -26.30 22.95 -7.73
CA ARG A 306 -26.90 22.48 -8.99
C ARG A 306 -27.73 21.21 -8.81
N SER A 307 -27.28 20.25 -8.01
CA SER A 307 -28.05 19.03 -7.69
C SER A 307 -29.35 19.38 -6.94
N ALA A 308 -29.25 20.26 -5.94
CA ALA A 308 -30.39 20.76 -5.20
C ALA A 308 -31.38 21.52 -6.09
N ALA A 309 -30.90 22.38 -6.98
CA ALA A 309 -31.73 23.16 -7.91
C ALA A 309 -32.38 22.30 -9.01
N SER A 310 -31.74 21.20 -9.42
CA SER A 310 -32.31 20.25 -10.40
C SER A 310 -33.31 19.26 -9.79
N GLY A 311 -33.48 19.26 -8.46
CA GLY A 311 -34.44 18.43 -7.74
C GLY A 311 -34.15 16.93 -7.88
N HIS A 312 -32.93 16.56 -8.27
CA HIS A 312 -32.56 15.16 -8.54
C HIS A 312 -32.63 14.34 -7.25
N ASP A 313 -32.16 14.87 -6.13
CA ASP A 313 -32.23 14.22 -4.82
C ASP A 313 -33.67 14.04 -4.33
N LEU A 314 -34.57 14.99 -4.60
CA LEU A 314 -36.00 14.85 -4.27
C LEU A 314 -36.70 13.84 -5.17
N ARG A 315 -36.33 13.73 -6.45
CA ARG A 315 -36.90 12.73 -7.37
C ARG A 315 -36.36 11.33 -7.11
N VAL A 316 -35.09 11.18 -6.74
CA VAL A 316 -34.50 9.90 -6.34
C VAL A 316 -35.07 9.47 -4.99
N ALA A 317 -35.21 10.39 -4.02
CA ALA A 317 -35.93 10.11 -2.78
C ALA A 317 -37.40 9.77 -3.01
N ALA A 318 -38.09 10.41 -3.97
CA ALA A 318 -39.47 10.06 -4.34
C ALA A 318 -39.58 8.74 -5.14
N ALA A 319 -38.54 8.35 -5.87
CA ALA A 319 -38.48 7.06 -6.59
C ALA A 319 -38.13 5.90 -5.65
N LEU A 320 -37.33 6.14 -4.61
CA LEU A 320 -36.99 5.18 -3.56
C LEU A 320 -38.05 5.12 -2.45
N ALA A 321 -38.81 6.20 -2.25
CA ALA A 321 -40.06 6.17 -1.48
C ALA A 321 -41.08 5.37 -2.28
N SER A 322 -41.08 4.06 -2.03
CA SER A 322 -42.07 3.13 -2.56
C SER A 322 -43.47 3.72 -2.44
N SER A 323 -44.13 3.92 -3.58
CA SER A 323 -45.49 4.45 -3.63
C SER A 323 -46.43 3.52 -2.85
N PRO A 324 -47.15 3.96 -1.81
CA PRO A 324 -48.17 3.16 -1.15
C PRO A 324 -49.44 3.19 -2.01
N ALA A 325 -49.37 2.60 -3.21
CA ALA A 325 -50.50 2.47 -4.11
C ALA A 325 -50.28 1.31 -5.10
N SER A 326 -50.08 0.11 -4.56
CA SER A 326 -50.47 -1.12 -5.25
C SER A 326 -51.12 -2.09 -4.27
N GLU A 327 -52.08 -1.58 -3.49
CA GLU A 327 -53.29 -2.35 -3.22
C GLU A 327 -54.35 -1.91 -4.24
N ARG A 328 -54.18 -2.34 -5.49
CA ARG A 328 -55.34 -2.48 -6.36
C ARG A 328 -56.01 -3.79 -5.98
N THR A 329 -56.91 -3.67 -5.02
CA THR A 329 -58.02 -4.58 -4.78
C THR A 329 -58.65 -4.93 -6.13
N LEU A 330 -58.33 -6.13 -6.63
CA LEU A 330 -59.06 -6.79 -7.70
C LEU A 330 -60.43 -7.19 -7.14
N THR A 331 -61.35 -6.23 -7.05
CA THR A 331 -62.77 -6.48 -6.84
C THR A 331 -63.52 -5.80 -7.96
N GLY A 332 -64.12 -6.60 -8.82
CA GLY A 332 -64.98 -6.14 -9.90
C GLY A 332 -64.41 -6.32 -11.30
N HIS A 333 -64.07 -7.55 -11.68
CA HIS A 333 -64.06 -7.92 -13.10
C HIS A 333 -65.05 -9.07 -13.32
N PRO A 334 -66.02 -8.96 -14.25
CA PRO A 334 -67.01 -10.00 -14.51
C PRO A 334 -66.37 -11.09 -15.38
N ALA A 335 -65.47 -11.87 -14.79
CA ALA A 335 -64.89 -13.05 -15.40
C ALA A 335 -64.82 -14.25 -14.43
N GLU A 336 -65.39 -14.13 -13.22
CA GLU A 336 -65.50 -15.22 -12.24
C GLU A 336 -66.83 -16.01 -12.32
N ALA A 337 -67.71 -15.69 -13.28
CA ALA A 337 -68.98 -16.41 -13.45
C ALA A 337 -68.86 -17.68 -14.33
N LEU A 338 -67.68 -18.04 -14.83
CA LEU A 338 -67.51 -19.18 -15.77
C LEU A 338 -66.63 -20.33 -15.26
N LEU A 339 -66.10 -20.26 -14.03
CA LEU A 339 -65.28 -21.34 -13.45
C LEU A 339 -65.91 -22.04 -12.23
N ALA A 340 -67.09 -21.61 -11.78
CA ALA A 340 -67.89 -22.31 -10.77
C ALA A 340 -68.88 -23.30 -11.42
N ALA A 341 -68.38 -24.25 -12.20
CA ALA A 341 -69.13 -25.43 -12.62
C ALA A 341 -68.58 -26.65 -11.87
N GLN A 342 -69.18 -26.93 -10.72
CA GLN A 342 -68.87 -28.04 -9.83
C GLN A 342 -69.48 -29.34 -10.39
N PRO A 343 -68.75 -30.46 -10.52
CA PRO A 343 -69.33 -31.74 -10.90
C PRO A 343 -69.98 -32.46 -9.70
N PRO A 344 -71.04 -33.27 -9.91
CA PRO A 344 -71.82 -33.86 -8.83
C PRO A 344 -71.17 -35.07 -8.17
N ALA A 345 -71.45 -35.21 -6.87
CA ALA A 345 -71.03 -36.30 -6.00
C ALA A 345 -71.69 -37.63 -6.37
N THR A 346 -70.89 -38.70 -6.37
CA THR A 346 -71.32 -40.08 -6.54
C THR A 346 -71.67 -40.69 -5.18
N GLY A 347 -72.97 -40.95 -4.96
CA GLY A 347 -73.48 -41.77 -3.86
C GLY A 347 -73.45 -43.26 -4.23
N ARG A 348 -72.84 -44.06 -3.35
CA ARG A 348 -72.78 -45.52 -3.41
C ARG A 348 -73.87 -46.09 -2.51
N PRO A 349 -74.64 -47.12 -2.93
CA PRO A 349 -75.30 -48.01 -1.98
C PRO A 349 -74.58 -49.37 -1.95
N SER A 350 -74.38 -49.89 -0.73
CA SER A 350 -73.96 -51.27 -0.49
C SER A 350 -75.19 -52.18 -0.44
N GLY A 351 -75.09 -53.38 -1.03
CA GLY A 351 -76.03 -54.47 -0.79
C GLY A 351 -75.72 -55.71 -1.64
N ARG A 352 -75.37 -56.82 -0.98
CA ARG A 352 -75.02 -58.15 -1.51
C ARG A 352 -76.22 -59.10 -1.37
N VAL A 353 -76.10 -60.30 -1.99
CA VAL A 353 -76.94 -61.54 -1.90
C VAL A 353 -77.88 -61.67 -3.12
N ARG A 354 -77.94 -62.78 -3.87
CA ARG A 354 -77.39 -64.14 -3.78
C ARG A 354 -76.97 -64.63 -5.16
#